data_AF-A0AA89BMC4-F1
#
_entry.id   AF-A0AA89BMC4-F1
#
_cell.length_a   1.000
_cell.length_b   1.000
_cell.length_c   1.000
_cell.angle_alpha   90.00
_cell.angle_beta   90.00
_cell.angle_gamma   90.00
#
_symmetry.space_group_name_H-M   'P 1'
#
loop_
_entity.id
_entity.type
_entity.pdbx_description
1 polymer ?
#
loop_
_entity_poly.entity_id
_entity_poly.type
_entity_poly.pdbx_seq_one_letter_code
_entity_poly.pdbx_strand_id
1 'polypeptide(L)'
;LLALSVKETDYDVSNVDVFSGGQYEPELMSLNPEGQVPILKDGEQVVTDSEKIIEYIDREITTGPILIPSVQTKEGKEIAKWRKMLGRVKVDILTTGIVMYPELSVSETKFPRNMTADGKCFHSLSLNCDIHRIIFCRNQVFNVTCLQIHSTI
;
A
#
# COMPACT_ATOMS: atom_id res chain seq x y z
N LEU A 1 6.26 6.95 4.54
CA LEU A 1 7.37 7.88 4.25
C LEU A 1 7.10 9.28 4.79
N LEU A 2 6.18 10.05 4.21
CA LEU A 2 5.95 11.44 4.65
C LEU A 2 5.66 11.58 6.15
N ALA A 3 4.78 10.74 6.70
CA ALA A 3 4.45 10.75 8.13
C ALA A 3 5.70 10.53 9.03
N LEU A 4 6.56 9.58 8.68
CA LEU A 4 7.80 9.31 9.41
C LEU A 4 8.79 10.47 9.29
N SER A 5 8.95 11.04 8.09
CA SER A 5 9.82 12.20 7.87
C SER A 5 9.37 13.42 8.68
N VAL A 6 8.07 13.66 8.78
CA VAL A 6 7.51 14.76 9.58
C VAL A 6 7.73 14.53 11.08
N LYS A 7 7.72 13.27 11.53
CA LYS A 7 8.00 12.88 12.92
C LYS A 7 9.49 12.88 13.29
N GLU A 8 10.36 13.18 12.32
CA GLU A 8 11.81 13.24 12.48
C GLU A 8 12.40 11.99 13.14
N THR A 9 11.90 10.82 12.72
CA THR A 9 12.35 9.51 13.20
C THR A 9 13.22 8.81 12.17
N ASP A 10 14.14 7.98 12.63
CA ASP A 10 14.95 7.12 11.76
C ASP A 10 14.15 5.89 11.34
N TYR A 11 14.25 5.53 10.06
CA TYR A 11 13.57 4.36 9.51
C TYR A 11 14.33 3.81 8.30
N ASP A 12 14.23 2.51 8.10
CA ASP A 12 14.71 1.82 6.92
C ASP A 12 13.59 1.62 5.90
N VAL A 13 13.99 1.67 4.64
CA VAL A 13 13.13 1.54 3.48
C VAL A 13 13.55 0.30 2.71
N SER A 14 12.67 -0.70 2.67
CA SER A 14 12.78 -1.84 1.78
C SER A 14 11.83 -1.63 0.60
N ASN A 15 12.37 -1.53 -0.61
CA ASN A 15 11.57 -1.33 -1.80
C ASN A 15 11.11 -2.66 -2.39
N VAL A 16 9.83 -2.73 -2.73
CA VAL A 16 9.17 -3.89 -3.31
C VAL A 16 8.74 -3.56 -4.74
N ASP A 17 9.12 -4.40 -5.68
CA ASP A 17 8.67 -4.29 -7.08
C ASP A 17 7.29 -4.95 -7.24
N VAL A 18 6.26 -4.10 -7.28
CA VAL A 18 4.86 -4.53 -7.32
C VAL A 18 4.46 -5.12 -8.68
N PHE A 19 5.13 -4.70 -9.77
CA PHE A 19 4.86 -5.21 -11.11
C PHE A 19 5.44 -6.60 -11.32
N SER A 20 6.56 -6.90 -10.67
CA SER A 20 7.12 -8.25 -10.61
C SER A 20 6.33 -9.20 -9.69
N GLY A 21 5.41 -8.67 -8.88
CA GLY A 21 4.66 -9.43 -7.88
C GLY A 21 5.41 -9.61 -6.56
N GLY A 22 6.45 -8.80 -6.28
CA GLY A 22 7.28 -8.95 -5.09
C GLY A 22 6.52 -8.85 -3.76
N GLN A 23 5.37 -8.16 -3.75
CA GLN A 23 4.46 -8.08 -2.60
C GLN A 23 3.80 -9.42 -2.23
N TYR A 24 3.85 -10.40 -3.14
CA TYR A 24 3.34 -11.76 -2.92
C TYR A 24 4.44 -12.75 -2.51
N GLU A 25 5.67 -12.29 -2.32
CA GLU A 25 6.73 -13.14 -1.78
C GLU A 25 6.32 -13.68 -0.39
N PRO A 26 6.67 -14.95 -0.06
CA PRO A 26 6.22 -15.59 1.17
C PRO A 26 6.49 -14.79 2.45
N GLU A 27 7.62 -14.07 2.48
CA GLU A 27 7.99 -13.21 3.60
C GLU A 27 6.98 -12.07 3.80
N LEU A 28 6.62 -11.33 2.76
CA LEU A 28 5.66 -10.23 2.85
C LEU A 28 4.22 -10.73 3.02
N MET A 29 3.87 -11.85 2.39
CA MET A 29 2.57 -12.50 2.58
C MET A 29 2.36 -12.99 4.02
N SER A 30 3.43 -13.37 4.71
CA SER A 30 3.35 -13.73 6.13
C SER A 30 3.05 -12.53 7.03
N LEU A 31 3.47 -11.33 6.62
CA LEU A 31 3.23 -10.07 7.34
C LEU A 31 1.87 -9.47 7.00
N ASN A 32 1.48 -9.52 5.72
CA ASN A 32 0.19 -9.05 5.23
C ASN A 32 -0.41 -10.06 4.24
N PRO A 33 -1.33 -10.94 4.69
CA PRO A 33 -1.99 -11.92 3.82
C PRO A 33 -2.78 -11.30 2.67
N GLU A 34 -3.17 -10.03 2.78
CA GLU A 34 -3.84 -9.30 1.68
C GLU A 34 -2.89 -8.99 0.51
N GLY A 35 -1.57 -9.20 0.66
CA GLY A 35 -0.58 -8.97 -0.38
C GLY A 35 -0.46 -7.50 -0.78
N GLN A 36 -0.82 -6.58 0.12
CA GLN A 36 -0.79 -5.14 -0.11
C GLN A 36 0.40 -4.49 0.58
N VAL A 37 0.94 -3.47 -0.07
CA VAL A 37 1.94 -2.55 0.47
C VAL A 37 1.32 -1.15 0.57
N PRO A 38 1.74 -0.29 1.51
CA PRO A 38 2.88 -0.43 2.43
C PRO A 38 2.62 -1.32 3.66
N ILE A 39 3.71 -1.83 4.24
CA ILE A 39 3.76 -2.52 5.54
C ILE A 39 4.75 -1.77 6.43
N LEU A 40 4.38 -1.55 7.69
CA LEU A 40 5.28 -1.02 8.73
C LEU A 40 5.62 -2.13 9.71
N LYS A 41 6.91 -2.33 9.97
CA LYS A 41 7.41 -3.22 11.01
C LYS A 41 8.18 -2.42 12.07
N ASP A 42 7.83 -2.62 13.33
CA ASP A 42 8.50 -2.02 14.50
C ASP A 42 8.75 -3.14 15.51
N GLY A 43 9.98 -3.67 15.51
CA GLY A 43 10.30 -4.91 16.22
C GLY A 43 9.40 -6.08 15.79
N GLU A 44 8.63 -6.62 16.74
CA GLU A 44 7.65 -7.69 16.51
C GLU A 44 6.28 -7.17 16.05
N GLN A 45 6.03 -5.86 16.18
CA GLN A 45 4.77 -5.25 15.78
C GLN A 45 4.74 -5.06 14.25
N VAL A 46 3.68 -5.54 13.63
CA VAL A 46 3.40 -5.32 12.21
C VAL A 46 2.12 -4.50 12.10
N VAL A 47 2.17 -3.43 11.31
CA VAL A 47 1.02 -2.58 11.01
C VAL A 47 0.88 -2.47 9.50
N THR A 48 -0.28 -2.89 9.01
CA THR A 48 -0.67 -2.84 7.59
C THR A 48 -1.78 -1.80 7.44
N ASP A 49 -2.07 -1.41 6.19
CA ASP A 49 -2.95 -0.30 5.83
C ASP A 49 -2.34 1.09 6.14
N SER A 50 -2.22 1.92 5.10
CA SER A 50 -1.62 3.25 5.21
C SER A 50 -2.29 4.15 6.26
N GLU A 51 -3.60 4.05 6.45
CA GLU A 51 -4.31 4.87 7.45
C GLU A 51 -3.93 4.45 8.88
N LYS A 52 -3.90 3.14 9.14
CA LYS A 52 -3.51 2.58 10.44
C LYS A 52 -2.03 2.80 10.73
N ILE A 53 -1.18 2.73 9.71
CA ILE A 53 0.25 3.05 9.82
C ILE A 53 0.44 4.49 10.29
N ILE A 54 -0.29 5.46 9.71
CA ILE A 54 -0.20 6.86 10.14
C ILE A 54 -0.71 7.03 11.58
N GLU A 55 -1.80 6.36 11.95
CA GLU A 55 -2.33 6.36 13.32
C GLU A 55 -1.36 5.75 14.33
N TYR A 56 -0.70 4.66 13.96
CA TYR A 56 0.34 4.04 14.76
C TYR A 56 1.52 5.00 14.97
N ILE A 57 2.04 5.56 13.88
CA ILE A 57 3.15 6.52 13.91
C ILE A 57 2.82 7.72 14.79
N ASP A 58 1.63 8.29 14.66
CA ASP A 58 1.24 9.47 15.43
C ASP A 58 1.04 9.18 16.92
N ARG A 59 0.69 7.92 17.26
CA ARG A 59 0.50 7.47 18.63
C ARG A 59 1.81 7.11 19.33
N GLU A 60 2.67 6.34 18.67
CA GLU A 60 3.92 5.83 19.28
C GLU A 60 5.04 6.87 19.23
N ILE A 61 5.11 7.67 18.16
CA ILE A 61 6.17 8.68 17.97
C ILE A 61 5.67 10.03 18.45
N THR A 62 6.13 10.42 19.64
CA THR A 62 5.74 11.67 20.32
C THR A 62 6.56 12.88 19.88
N THR A 63 7.66 12.67 19.15
CA THR A 63 8.48 13.74 18.55
C THR A 63 7.80 14.33 17.32
N GLY A 64 8.09 15.59 17.02
CA GLY A 64 7.51 16.30 15.88
C GLY A 64 6.03 16.70 16.07
N PRO A 65 5.39 17.22 15.02
CA PRO A 65 4.00 17.69 15.09
C PRO A 65 3.00 16.53 15.12
N ILE A 66 1.82 16.82 15.65
CA ILE A 66 0.66 15.90 15.65
C ILE A 66 0.13 15.78 14.21
N LEU A 67 0.04 14.54 13.71
CA LEU A 67 -0.47 14.25 12.36
C LEU A 67 -1.99 14.14 12.34
N ILE A 68 -2.59 13.61 13.42
CA ILE A 68 -4.02 13.37 13.54
C ILE A 68 -4.56 14.12 14.77
N PRO A 69 -4.97 15.40 14.61
CA PRO A 69 -5.55 16.17 15.68
C PRO A 69 -6.84 15.54 16.24
N SER A 70 -7.08 15.75 17.53
CA SER A 70 -8.29 15.28 18.21
C SER A 70 -9.57 15.78 17.52
N VAL A 71 -10.56 14.90 17.37
CA VAL A 71 -11.89 15.22 16.82
C VAL A 71 -12.69 16.24 17.65
N GLN A 72 -12.19 16.63 18.81
CA GLN A 72 -12.77 17.71 19.61
C GLN A 72 -12.41 19.10 19.06
N THR A 73 -11.26 19.24 18.39
CA THR A 73 -10.82 20.50 17.78
C THR A 73 -11.55 20.76 16.47
N LYS A 74 -11.52 22.02 15.99
CA LYS A 74 -12.13 22.38 14.71
C LYS A 74 -11.41 21.69 13.55
N GLU A 75 -10.08 21.65 13.62
CA GLU A 75 -9.18 21.05 12.64
C GLU A 75 -9.38 19.54 12.58
N GLY A 76 -9.44 18.85 13.73
CA GLY A 76 -9.65 17.40 13.78
C GLY A 76 -11.01 16.98 13.21
N LYS A 77 -12.06 17.79 13.39
CA LYS A 77 -13.38 17.54 12.77
C LYS A 77 -13.32 17.62 11.24
N GLU A 78 -12.66 18.65 10.70
CA GLU A 78 -12.52 18.78 9.25
C GLU A 78 -11.65 17.67 8.66
N ILE A 79 -10.54 17.30 9.32
CA ILE A 79 -9.69 16.19 8.89
C ILE A 79 -10.48 14.88 8.90
N ALA A 80 -11.20 14.57 9.98
CA ALA A 80 -12.02 13.37 10.07
C ALA A 80 -13.10 13.31 8.97
N LYS A 81 -13.71 14.46 8.66
CA LYS A 81 -14.66 14.58 7.54
C LYS A 81 -14.00 14.28 6.19
N TRP A 82 -12.82 14.85 5.91
CA TRP A 82 -12.10 14.59 4.66
C TRP A 82 -11.64 13.15 4.55
N ARG A 83 -11.09 12.55 5.61
CA ARG A 83 -10.72 11.12 5.64
C ARG A 83 -11.93 10.24 5.34
N LYS A 84 -13.07 10.51 5.97
CA LYS A 84 -14.33 9.80 5.70
C LYS A 84 -14.81 9.97 4.26
N MET A 85 -14.62 11.14 3.65
CA MET A 85 -15.00 11.38 2.26
C MET A 85 -14.05 10.64 1.30
N LEU A 86 -12.75 10.70 1.53
CA LEU A 86 -11.73 10.05 0.71
C LEU A 86 -11.84 8.52 0.80
N GLY A 87 -12.11 7.96 1.98
CA GLY A 87 -12.31 6.52 2.16
C GLY A 87 -13.53 5.94 1.42
N ARG A 88 -14.42 6.78 0.88
CA ARG A 88 -15.52 6.32 0.00
C ARG A 88 -15.08 6.12 -1.44
N VAL A 89 -13.94 6.68 -1.82
CA VAL A 89 -13.39 6.53 -3.15
C VAL A 89 -12.83 5.11 -3.25
N LYS A 90 -13.37 4.32 -4.19
CA LYS A 90 -12.85 2.99 -4.50
C LYS A 90 -11.55 3.12 -5.29
N VAL A 91 -10.47 3.42 -4.59
CA VAL A 91 -9.15 3.70 -5.18
C VAL A 91 -8.65 2.49 -5.96
N ASP A 92 -8.90 1.28 -5.47
CA ASP A 92 -8.64 0.01 -6.13
C ASP A 92 -9.26 -0.04 -7.54
N ILE A 93 -10.54 0.31 -7.66
CA ILE A 93 -11.24 0.35 -8.94
C ILE A 93 -10.72 1.48 -9.82
N LEU A 94 -10.42 2.66 -9.26
CA LEU A 94 -9.91 3.77 -10.07
C LEU A 94 -8.50 3.52 -10.60
N THR A 95 -7.65 2.87 -9.81
CA THR A 95 -6.25 2.60 -10.16
C THR A 95 -6.11 1.40 -11.08
N THR A 96 -6.93 0.36 -10.89
CA THR A 96 -6.88 -0.87 -11.70
C THR A 96 -7.98 -0.95 -12.76
N GLY A 97 -8.91 0.01 -12.80
CA GLY A 97 -10.14 -0.07 -13.60
C GLY A 97 -9.91 -0.28 -15.09
N ILE A 98 -8.95 0.41 -15.71
CA ILE A 98 -8.65 0.20 -17.14
C ILE A 98 -8.00 -1.17 -17.38
N VAL A 99 -7.25 -1.70 -16.41
CA VAL A 99 -6.65 -3.04 -16.48
C VAL A 99 -7.73 -4.12 -16.35
N MET A 100 -8.70 -3.92 -15.46
CA MET A 100 -9.78 -4.87 -15.17
C MET A 100 -10.97 -4.78 -16.14
N TYR A 101 -11.18 -3.61 -16.75
CA TYR A 101 -12.25 -3.30 -17.68
C TYR A 101 -11.69 -2.61 -18.95
N PRO A 102 -10.93 -3.33 -19.79
CA PRO A 102 -10.31 -2.77 -20.98
C PRO A 102 -11.31 -2.14 -21.95
N GLU A 103 -12.56 -2.60 -21.95
CA GLU A 103 -13.68 -2.07 -22.75
C GLU A 103 -14.05 -0.63 -22.42
N LEU A 104 -13.66 -0.12 -21.25
CA LEU A 104 -13.87 1.27 -20.85
C LEU A 104 -12.78 2.20 -21.40
N SER A 105 -11.80 1.69 -22.13
CA SER A 105 -10.75 2.49 -22.77
C SER A 105 -11.13 2.94 -24.19
N VAL A 106 -10.93 4.24 -24.48
CA VAL A 106 -11.34 4.89 -25.74
C VAL A 106 -10.37 4.61 -26.91
N SER A 107 -9.24 3.97 -26.63
CA SER A 107 -8.20 3.56 -27.58
C SER A 107 -7.59 2.24 -27.13
N GLU A 108 -6.94 1.50 -28.03
CA GLU A 108 -6.15 0.32 -27.65
C GLU A 108 -5.15 0.72 -26.56
N THR A 109 -5.49 0.41 -25.31
CA THR A 109 -4.65 0.73 -24.17
C THR A 109 -3.33 -0.01 -24.36
N LYS A 110 -2.27 0.75 -24.64
CA LYS A 110 -0.92 0.20 -24.79
C LYS A 110 -0.39 -0.14 -23.42
N PHE A 111 -0.74 -1.32 -22.95
CA PHE A 111 -0.10 -1.90 -21.79
C PHE A 111 1.38 -2.16 -22.13
N PRO A 112 2.30 -1.95 -21.17
CA PRO A 112 3.67 -2.42 -21.36
C PRO A 112 3.65 -3.93 -21.61
N ARG A 113 4.55 -4.45 -22.45
CA ARG A 113 4.48 -5.82 -23.04
C ARG A 113 4.36 -6.96 -22.01
N ASN A 114 4.68 -6.69 -20.75
CA ASN A 114 4.61 -7.57 -19.58
C ASN A 114 3.23 -7.54 -18.86
N MET A 115 2.37 -6.57 -19.17
CA MET A 115 0.96 -6.53 -18.77
C MET A 115 0.10 -6.91 -19.98
N THR A 116 -0.08 -8.20 -20.23
CA THR A 116 -0.97 -8.64 -21.32
C THR A 116 -2.43 -8.43 -20.94
N ALA A 117 -3.22 -7.93 -21.90
CA ALA A 117 -4.68 -7.76 -21.82
C ALA A 117 -5.46 -9.07 -21.53
N ASP A 118 -4.79 -10.23 -21.56
CA ASP A 118 -5.30 -11.54 -21.20
C ASP A 118 -5.79 -11.67 -19.74
N GLY A 119 -5.61 -10.66 -18.89
CA GLY A 119 -6.11 -10.66 -17.51
C GLY A 119 -5.49 -11.72 -16.59
N LYS A 120 -4.58 -12.56 -17.07
CA LYS A 120 -3.99 -13.69 -16.33
C LYS A 120 -3.18 -13.28 -15.10
N CYS A 121 -2.66 -12.05 -15.06
CA CYS A 121 -1.95 -11.52 -13.88
C CYS A 121 -2.89 -11.04 -12.77
N PHE A 122 -4.13 -10.66 -13.11
CA PHE A 122 -5.11 -10.15 -12.14
C PHE A 122 -6.22 -11.17 -11.78
N HIS A 123 -6.47 -12.18 -12.62
CA HIS A 123 -7.51 -13.17 -12.36
C HIS A 123 -7.24 -14.05 -11.11
N SER A 124 -5.98 -14.11 -10.64
CA SER A 124 -5.63 -14.80 -9.39
C SER A 124 -5.93 -14.00 -8.12
N LEU A 125 -6.37 -12.74 -8.21
CA LEU A 125 -6.60 -11.87 -7.05
C LEU A 125 -8.07 -11.83 -6.57
N SER A 126 -9.00 -12.43 -7.32
CA SER A 126 -10.45 -12.31 -7.06
C SER A 126 -11.12 -13.61 -6.59
N LEU A 127 -10.48 -14.77 -6.77
CA LEU A 127 -11.10 -16.06 -6.47
C LEU A 127 -10.17 -16.89 -5.60
N ASN A 128 -10.44 -16.83 -4.29
CA ASN A 128 -10.18 -17.81 -3.23
C ASN A 128 -8.87 -18.62 -3.28
N CYS A 129 -8.16 -18.60 -2.15
CA CYS A 129 -7.44 -19.75 -1.57
C CYS A 129 -7.23 -20.92 -2.54
N ASP A 130 -6.10 -20.97 -3.25
CA ASP A 130 -5.29 -22.18 -3.36
C ASP A 130 -4.03 -21.95 -4.21
N ILE A 131 -2.95 -22.45 -3.65
CA ILE A 131 -1.58 -22.45 -4.12
C ILE A 131 -1.53 -23.15 -5.50
N HIS A 132 -0.97 -22.51 -6.54
CA HIS A 132 0.03 -23.07 -7.48
C HIS A 132 0.14 -22.26 -8.79
N ARG A 133 1.39 -21.97 -9.18
CA ARG A 133 1.93 -21.49 -10.48
C ARG A 133 2.05 -19.98 -10.68
N ILE A 134 3.16 -19.47 -10.16
CA ILE A 134 3.76 -18.17 -10.47
C ILE A 134 4.39 -18.22 -11.87
N ILE A 135 4.03 -17.29 -12.77
CA ILE A 135 4.76 -17.03 -14.02
C ILE A 135 5.33 -15.61 -13.94
N PHE A 136 6.65 -15.51 -13.76
CA PHE A 136 7.41 -14.25 -13.75
C PHE A 136 7.69 -13.74 -15.17
N CYS A 137 7.57 -12.43 -15.39
CA CYS A 137 8.06 -11.77 -16.61
C CYS A 137 8.72 -10.40 -16.33
N ARG A 138 10.04 -10.46 -16.11
CA ARG A 138 11.15 -9.47 -16.19
C ARG A 138 10.89 -7.95 -16.21
N ASN A 139 11.62 -7.30 -15.28
CA ASN A 139 12.40 -6.05 -15.32
C ASN A 139 11.73 -4.75 -15.82
N GLN A 140 10.90 -4.15 -14.97
CA GLN A 140 10.82 -2.70 -14.83
C GLN A 140 10.53 -2.36 -13.36
N VAL A 141 11.51 -1.78 -12.67
CA VAL A 141 11.47 -1.53 -11.23
C VAL A 141 10.68 -0.24 -10.94
N PHE A 142 9.52 -0.37 -10.32
CA PHE A 142 8.90 0.74 -9.59
C PHE A 142 8.82 0.35 -8.11
N ASN A 143 9.51 1.13 -7.29
CA ASN A 143 9.70 0.87 -5.87
C ASN A 143 8.46 1.26 -5.06
N VAL A 144 7.80 0.30 -4.42
CA VAL A 144 6.78 0.57 -3.39
C VAL A 144 7.31 0.11 -2.04
N THR A 145 7.23 0.99 -1.04
CA THR A 145 8.10 0.90 0.14
C THR A 145 7.47 0.12 1.30
N CYS A 146 8.17 -0.89 1.78
CA CYS A 146 8.04 -1.48 3.11
C CYS A 146 8.97 -0.73 4.08
N LEU A 147 8.49 -0.46 5.30
CA LEU A 147 9.17 0.41 6.26
C LEU A 147 9.51 -0.38 7.51
N GLN A 148 10.74 -0.21 7.99
CA GLN A 148 11.18 -0.77 9.26
C GLN A 148 11.65 0.37 10.17
N ILE A 149 11.08 0.49 11.37
CA ILE A 149 11.53 1.48 12.35
C ILE A 149 12.52 0.79 13.29
N HIS A 150 13.65 1.45 13.55
CA HIS A 150 14.53 1.06 14.63
C HIS A 150 14.04 1.72 15.91
N SER A 151 13.57 0.92 16.87
CA SER A 151 13.12 1.41 18.18
C SER A 151 14.21 2.26 18.83
N THR A 152 14.02 3.57 18.86
CA THR A 152 14.87 4.50 19.60
C THR A 152 14.29 4.61 21.01
N ILE A 153 14.92 3.93 21.96
CA ILE A 153 14.77 4.19 23.40
C ILE A 153 15.74 5.29 23.79
#